data_AF-A0A951AQZ3-F1
#
_entry.id   AF-A0A951AQZ3-F1
#
_cell.length_a   1.000
_cell.length_b   1.000
_cell.length_c   1.000
_cell.angle_alpha   90.00
_cell.angle_beta   90.00
_cell.angle_gamma   90.00
#
_symmetry.space_group_name_H-M   'P 1'
#
loop_
_entity.id
_entity.type
_entity.pdbx_description
1 polymer ?
#
loop_
_entity_poly.entity_id
_entity_poly.type
_entity_poly.pdbx_seq_one_letter_code
_entity_poly.pdbx_strand_id
1 'polypeptide(L)'
;MKSAYELAMERLEKQSPSLKLTEDQRSQLAELDSLYKSKMAEKQLLLAEEIRREQAAGKLSEVEKLQQQLASELRRLTEECESKKENVRRSAT
;
A
#
# COMPACT_ATOMS: atom_id res chain seq x y z
N MET A 1 5.29 -39.64 -2.19
CA MET A 1 6.68 -39.19 -2.04
C MET A 1 6.71 -37.69 -2.24
N LYS A 2 7.39 -36.94 -1.36
CA LYS A 2 7.54 -35.49 -1.55
C LYS A 2 8.53 -35.23 -2.69
N SER A 3 8.29 -34.18 -3.47
CA SER A 3 9.19 -33.72 -4.53
C SER A 3 10.49 -33.16 -3.95
N ALA A 4 11.58 -33.24 -4.72
CA ALA A 4 12.86 -32.63 -4.36
C ALA A 4 12.74 -31.12 -4.10
N TYR A 5 11.80 -30.44 -4.77
CA TYR A 5 11.50 -29.03 -4.55
C TYR A 5 10.88 -28.79 -3.16
N GLU A 6 9.91 -29.61 -2.77
CA GLU A 6 9.25 -29.52 -1.46
C GLU A 6 10.24 -29.79 -0.32
N LEU A 7 11.16 -30.75 -0.52
CA LEU A 7 12.21 -31.06 0.45
C LEU A 7 13.24 -29.93 0.57
N ALA A 8 13.53 -29.22 -0.52
CA ALA A 8 14.43 -28.06 -0.52
C ALA A 8 13.79 -26.87 0.22
N MET A 9 12.50 -26.62 0.00
CA MET A 9 11.75 -25.58 0.72
C MET A 9 11.63 -25.88 2.21
N GLU A 10 11.37 -27.13 2.60
CA GLU A 10 11.28 -27.53 4.01
C GLU A 10 12.62 -27.38 4.76
N ARG A 11 13.76 -27.52 4.05
CA ARG A 11 15.10 -27.29 4.62
C ARG A 11 15.43 -25.82 4.75
N LEU A 12 15.03 -25.01 3.76
CA LEU A 12 15.22 -23.56 3.77
C LEU A 12 14.44 -22.90 4.92
N GLU A 13 13.21 -23.33 5.15
CA GLU A 13 12.36 -22.86 6.25
C GLU A 13 12.91 -23.22 7.64
N LYS A 14 13.60 -24.35 7.76
CA LYS A 14 14.26 -24.77 9.01
C LYS A 14 15.56 -24.02 9.28
N GLN A 15 16.26 -23.56 8.24
CA GLN A 15 17.55 -22.86 8.34
C GLN A 15 17.41 -21.34 8.50
N SER A 16 16.32 -20.78 8.00
CA SER A 16 15.93 -19.39 8.25
C SER A 16 14.42 -19.41 8.32
N PRO A 17 13.81 -19.40 9.52
CA PRO A 17 12.38 -19.27 9.63
C PRO A 17 12.03 -17.88 9.10
N SER A 18 11.78 -17.79 7.80
CA SER A 18 10.98 -16.72 7.24
C SER A 18 9.70 -16.75 8.06
N LEU A 19 9.32 -15.65 8.69
CA LEU A 19 7.98 -15.49 9.26
C LEU A 19 7.01 -15.77 8.12
N LYS A 20 6.58 -17.02 8.01
CA LYS A 20 5.66 -17.43 6.98
C LYS A 20 4.34 -16.81 7.37
N LEU A 21 3.89 -15.87 6.54
CA LEU A 21 2.56 -15.34 6.67
C LEU A 21 1.56 -16.51 6.61
N THR A 22 0.55 -16.48 7.47
CA THR A 22 -0.61 -17.37 7.33
C THR A 22 -1.39 -17.01 6.06
N GLU A 23 -2.28 -17.89 5.60
CA GLU A 23 -3.17 -17.56 4.48
C GLU A 23 -4.04 -16.35 4.80
N ASP A 24 -4.54 -16.28 6.04
CA ASP A 24 -5.33 -15.15 6.53
C ASP A 24 -4.52 -13.84 6.50
N GLN A 25 -3.24 -13.87 6.92
CA GLN A 25 -2.36 -12.70 6.83
C GLN A 25 -2.12 -12.29 5.37
N ARG A 26 -1.92 -13.24 4.45
CA ARG A 26 -1.78 -12.94 3.02
C ARG A 26 -3.04 -12.28 2.47
N SER A 27 -4.23 -12.81 2.79
CA SER A 27 -5.51 -12.22 2.38
C SER A 27 -5.68 -10.80 2.91
N GLN A 28 -5.44 -10.59 4.21
CA GLN A 28 -5.56 -9.28 4.84
C GLN A 28 -4.59 -8.25 4.25
N LEU A 29 -3.36 -8.65 3.93
CA LEU A 29 -2.39 -7.77 3.28
C LEU A 29 -2.85 -7.38 1.87
N ALA A 30 -3.37 -8.34 1.09
CA ALA A 30 -3.89 -8.08 -0.26
C ALA A 30 -5.14 -7.18 -0.24
N GLU A 31 -6.03 -7.37 0.73
CA GLU A 31 -7.19 -6.52 0.96
C GLU A 31 -6.79 -5.09 1.33
N LEU A 32 -5.82 -4.93 2.24
CA LEU A 32 -5.24 -3.63 2.58
C LEU A 32 -4.64 -2.95 1.34
N ASP A 33 -3.87 -3.67 0.54
CA ASP A 33 -3.31 -3.14 -0.71
C ASP A 33 -4.38 -2.64 -1.67
N SER A 34 -5.40 -3.45 -1.91
CA SER A 34 -6.53 -3.08 -2.79
C SER A 34 -7.29 -1.86 -2.27
N LEU A 35 -7.56 -1.84 -0.97
CA LEU A 35 -8.27 -0.75 -0.31
C LEU A 35 -7.51 0.58 -0.41
N TYR A 36 -6.23 0.58 -0.05
CA TYR A 36 -5.43 1.81 -0.06
C TYR A 36 -5.12 2.28 -1.48
N LYS A 37 -4.93 1.36 -2.43
CA LYS A 37 -4.83 1.71 -3.85
C LYS A 37 -6.08 2.43 -4.34
N SER A 38 -7.26 1.95 -3.97
CA SER A 38 -8.54 2.57 -4.34
C SER A 38 -8.68 3.96 -3.72
N LYS A 39 -8.35 4.11 -2.43
CA LYS A 39 -8.36 5.42 -1.74
C LYS A 39 -7.41 6.43 -2.38
N MET A 40 -6.19 6.00 -2.72
CA MET A 40 -5.21 6.86 -3.39
C MET A 40 -5.70 7.30 -4.77
N ALA A 41 -6.28 6.39 -5.54
CA ALA A 41 -6.84 6.69 -6.86
C ALA A 41 -8.01 7.68 -6.77
N GLU A 42 -8.90 7.53 -5.79
CA GLU A 42 -9.99 8.47 -5.53
C GLU A 42 -9.46 9.88 -5.22
N LYS A 43 -8.47 9.99 -4.32
CA LYS A 43 -7.83 11.28 -4.00
C LYS A 43 -7.14 11.92 -5.19
N GLN A 44 -6.42 11.11 -5.98
CA GLN A 44 -5.77 11.57 -7.20
C GLN A 44 -6.77 12.11 -8.19
N LEU A 45 -7.86 11.38 -8.45
CA LEU A 45 -8.88 11.80 -9.40
C LEU A 45 -9.52 13.13 -8.96
N LEU A 46 -9.94 13.22 -7.70
CA LEU A 46 -10.60 14.41 -7.16
C LEU A 46 -9.71 15.66 -7.27
N LEU A 47 -8.47 15.58 -6.76
CA LEU A 47 -7.57 16.73 -6.76
C LEU A 47 -7.02 17.04 -8.17
N ALA A 48 -6.89 16.06 -9.06
CA ALA A 48 -6.47 16.31 -10.44
C ALA A 48 -7.54 17.04 -11.26
N GLU A 49 -8.83 16.81 -10.99
CA GLU A 49 -9.91 17.62 -11.58
C GLU A 49 -9.86 19.07 -11.07
N GLU A 50 -9.62 19.27 -9.76
CA GLU A 50 -9.53 20.60 -9.16
C GLU A 50 -8.30 21.37 -9.65
N ILE A 51 -7.13 20.72 -9.71
CA ILE A 51 -5.90 21.30 -10.26
C ILE A 51 -6.13 21.77 -11.70
N ARG A 52 -6.76 20.94 -12.56
CA ARG A 52 -7.04 21.32 -13.94
C ARG A 52 -7.97 22.53 -14.03
N ARG A 53 -8.97 22.63 -13.14
CA ARG A 53 -9.87 23.78 -13.06
C ARG A 53 -9.11 25.06 -12.70
N GLU A 54 -8.32 25.04 -11.63
CA GLU A 54 -7.59 26.22 -11.18
C GLU A 54 -6.46 26.61 -12.17
N GLN A 55 -5.86 25.63 -12.83
CA GLN A 55 -4.90 25.84 -13.92
C GLN A 55 -5.54 26.53 -15.11
N ALA A 56 -6.73 26.09 -15.54
CA ALA A 56 -7.49 26.75 -16.61
C ALA A 56 -7.92 28.18 -16.23
N ALA A 57 -8.11 28.44 -14.93
CA ALA A 57 -8.41 29.77 -14.40
C ALA A 57 -7.16 30.65 -14.21
N GLY A 58 -5.95 30.16 -14.50
CA GLY A 58 -4.69 30.90 -14.35
C GLY A 58 -4.25 31.12 -12.90
N LYS A 59 -4.85 30.42 -11.93
CA LYS A 59 -4.57 30.61 -10.50
C LYS A 59 -3.40 29.73 -10.04
N LEU A 60 -2.20 30.09 -10.46
CA LEU A 60 -1.00 29.28 -10.22
C LEU A 60 -0.71 29.01 -8.73
N SER A 61 -0.96 29.98 -7.85
CA SER A 61 -0.78 29.78 -6.40
C SER A 61 -1.73 28.72 -5.83
N GLU A 62 -2.96 28.65 -6.32
CA GLU A 62 -3.92 27.62 -5.87
C GLU A 62 -3.56 26.24 -6.43
N VAL A 63 -3.07 26.19 -7.68
CA VAL A 63 -2.53 24.96 -8.28
C VAL A 63 -1.39 24.39 -7.44
N GLU A 64 -0.43 25.22 -7.01
CA GLU A 64 0.69 24.79 -6.17
C GLU A 64 0.21 24.23 -4.82
N LYS A 65 -0.75 24.90 -4.17
CA LYS A 65 -1.35 24.43 -2.91
C LYS A 65 -2.03 23.07 -3.08
N LEU A 66 -2.81 22.89 -4.14
CA LEU A 66 -3.51 21.63 -4.43
C LEU A 66 -2.52 20.50 -4.75
N GLN A 67 -1.42 20.78 -5.43
CA GLN A 67 -0.35 19.80 -5.67
C GLN A 67 0.35 19.38 -4.37
N GLN A 68 0.66 20.33 -3.49
CA GLN A 68 1.22 20.04 -2.17
C GLN A 68 0.25 19.22 -1.31
N GLN A 69 -1.04 19.56 -1.35
CA GLN A 69 -2.09 18.81 -0.67
C GLN A 69 -2.16 17.37 -1.19
N LEU A 70 -2.18 17.16 -2.51
CA LEU A 70 -2.19 15.82 -3.11
C LEU A 70 -0.98 14.99 -2.66
N ALA A 71 0.22 15.59 -2.68
CA ALA A 71 1.44 14.91 -2.24
C ALA A 71 1.37 14.51 -0.76
N SER A 72 0.85 15.39 0.10
CA SER A 72 0.67 15.13 1.54
C SER A 72 -0.32 13.99 1.79
N GLU A 73 -1.48 14.02 1.13
CA GLU A 73 -2.52 13.00 1.26
C GLU A 73 -2.03 11.62 0.79
N LEU A 74 -1.31 11.55 -0.33
CA LEU A 74 -0.74 10.29 -0.82
C LEU A 74 0.33 9.73 0.12
N ARG A 75 1.19 10.58 0.68
CA ARG A 75 2.17 10.18 1.68
C ARG A 75 1.47 9.60 2.91
N ARG A 76 0.49 10.32 3.46
CA ARG A 76 -0.28 9.88 4.62
C ARG A 76 -0.96 8.54 4.39
N LEU A 77 -1.61 8.35 3.25
CA LEU A 77 -2.28 7.08 2.91
C LEU A 77 -1.28 5.93 2.77
N THR A 78 -0.11 6.19 2.20
CA THR A 78 0.96 5.20 2.07
C THR A 78 1.50 4.79 3.45
N GLU A 79 1.79 5.76 4.31
CA GLU A 79 2.26 5.52 5.69
C GLU A 79 1.22 4.74 6.51
N GLU A 80 -0.06 5.09 6.39
CA GLU A 80 -1.14 4.37 7.07
C GLU A 80 -1.28 2.93 6.55
N CYS A 81 -1.17 2.72 5.24
CA CYS A 81 -1.17 1.40 4.62
C CYS A 81 -0.04 0.53 5.17
N GLU A 82 1.19 1.04 5.13
CA GLU A 82 2.37 0.32 5.60
C GLU A 82 2.32 0.03 7.10
N SER A 83 1.85 0.98 7.91
CA SER A 83 1.63 0.77 9.35
C SER A 83 0.63 -0.37 9.61
N LYS A 84 -0.48 -0.41 8.86
CA LYS A 84 -1.48 -1.49 9.00
C LYS A 84 -0.94 -2.84 8.54
N LYS A 85 -0.23 -2.89 7.42
CA LYS A 85 0.42 -4.12 6.96
C LYS A 85 1.44 -4.63 7.96
N GLU A 86 2.22 -3.74 8.56
CA GLU A 86 3.19 -4.11 9.59
C GLU A 86 2.51 -4.71 10.82
N ASN A 87 1.37 -4.16 11.25
CA ASN A 87 0.57 -4.77 12.33
C ASN A 87 0.08 -6.18 11.96
N VAL A 88 -0.39 -6.39 10.72
CA VAL A 88 -0.78 -7.72 10.23
C VAL A 88 0.40 -8.69 10.21
N ARG A 89 1.61 -8.22 9.86
CA ARG A 89 2.81 -9.07 9.89
C ARG A 89 3.22 -9.43 11.32
N ARG A 90 3.08 -8.48 12.26
CA ARG A 90 3.45 -8.65 13.68
C ARG A 90 2.44 -9.46 14.49
N SER A 91 1.19 -9.57 14.05
CA SER A 91 0.18 -10.39 14.73
C SER A 91 0.38 -11.91 14.60
N ALA A 92 1.49 -12.37 13.99
CA ALA A 92 1.88 -13.79 13.89
C ALA A 92 2.54 -14.38 15.14
N THR A 93 2.57 -13.67 16.27
CA THR A 93 2.91 -14.26 17.59
C THR A 93 1.72 -15.01 18.19
#